data_AF-A0A841N4L7-F1
#
_entry.id   AF-A0A841N4L7-F1
#
_cell.length_a   1.000
_cell.length_b   1.000
_cell.length_c   1.000
_cell.angle_alpha   90.00
_cell.angle_beta   90.00
_cell.angle_gamma   90.00
#
_symmetry.space_group_name_H-M   'P 1'
#
loop_
_entity.id
_entity.type
_entity.pdbx_description
1 polymer ?
#
loop_
_entity_poly.entity_id
_entity_poly.type
_entity_poly.pdbx_seq_one_letter_code
_entity_poly.pdbx_strand_id
1 'polypeptide(L)' 'MESNLILIDDVLTLGRTAMASAIKLHKAFPEKNIKIFCPFRTRSFEDLNMLVKIEHGEMILSPYNKVILPD' A
#
# COMPACT_ATOMS: atom_id res chain seq x y z
N MET A 1 -14.95 0.60 19.32
CA MET A 1 -15.08 0.21 17.89
C MET A 1 -13.70 0.25 17.27
N GLU A 2 -13.38 -0.73 16.43
CA GLU A 2 -12.14 -0.78 15.66
C GLU A 2 -11.99 0.51 14.82
N SER A 3 -10.89 1.24 14.95
CA SER A 3 -10.65 2.50 14.22
C SER A 3 -9.92 2.30 12.89
N ASN A 4 -9.39 1.10 12.65
CA ASN A 4 -8.55 0.80 11.50
C ASN A 4 -9.20 -0.26 10.60
N LEU A 5 -9.06 -0.09 9.29
CA LEU A 5 -9.22 -1.13 8.29
C LEU A 5 -7.83 -1.44 7.72
N ILE A 6 -7.44 -2.71 7.73
CA ILE A 6 -6.12 -3.13 7.25
C ILE A 6 -6.31 -3.92 5.95
N LEU A 7 -5.75 -3.41 4.86
CA LEU A 7 -5.58 -4.14 3.61
C LEU A 7 -4.36 -5.04 3.74
N ILE A 8 -4.53 -6.34 3.50
CA ILE A 8 -3.46 -7.32 3.48
C ILE A 8 -3.30 -7.81 2.04
N ASP A 9 -2.08 -7.74 1.53
CA ASP A 9 -1.72 -8.20 0.18
C ASP A 9 -0.45 -9.07 0.26
N ASP A 10 -0.24 -9.98 -0.67
CA ASP A 10 0.94 -10.84 -0.70
C ASP A 10 2.16 -10.14 -1.32
N VAL A 11 1.94 -9.39 -2.40
CA VAL A 11 3.00 -8.67 -3.14
C VAL A 11 2.56 -7.26 -3.53
N LEU A 12 3.32 -6.26 -3.09
CA LEU A 12 3.15 -4.86 -3.45
C LEU A 12 4.12 -4.47 -4.57
N THR A 13 3.60 -4.15 -5.75
CA THR A 13 4.41 -3.65 -6.87
C THR A 13 4.44 -2.11 -6.87
N LEU A 14 3.72 -1.47 -7.79
CA LEU A 14 3.57 -0.01 -7.87
C LEU A 14 2.43 0.54 -6.98
N GLY A 15 1.83 -0.29 -6.12
CA GLY A 15 0.78 0.13 -5.19
C GLY A 15 -0.57 0.53 -5.80
N ARG A 16 -0.77 0.41 -7.12
CA ARG A 16 -2.00 0.84 -7.82
C ARG A 16 -3.25 0.10 -7.34
N THR A 17 -3.16 -1.23 -7.21
CA THR A 17 -4.28 -2.06 -6.73
C THR A 17 -4.61 -1.72 -5.28
N ALA A 18 -3.60 -1.67 -4.42
CA ALA A 18 -3.71 -1.28 -3.02
C ALA A 18 -4.36 0.12 -2.85
N MET A 19 -3.94 1.11 -3.65
CA MET A 19 -4.54 2.45 -3.66
C MET A 19 -5.99 2.44 -4.11
N ALA A 20 -6.32 1.73 -5.19
CA ALA A 20 -7.70 1.64 -5.68
C ALA A 20 -8.63 1.01 -4.62
N SER A 21 -8.15 -0.01 -3.91
CA SER A 21 -8.86 -0.62 -2.78
C SER A 21 -9.04 0.36 -1.62
N ALA A 22 -7.99 1.10 -1.25
CA ALA A 22 -8.05 2.12 -0.21
C ALA A 22 -9.07 3.23 -0.55
N ILE A 23 -9.11 3.71 -1.79
CA ILE A 23 -10.10 4.71 -2.23
C ILE A 23 -11.53 4.17 -2.08
N LYS A 24 -11.77 2.90 -2.44
CA LYS A 24 -13.09 2.27 -2.29
C LYS A 24 -13.48 2.13 -0.81
N LEU A 25 -12.54 1.69 0.03
CA LEU A 25 -12.79 1.57 1.48
C LEU A 25 -13.05 2.93 2.11
N HIS A 26 -12.32 3.97 1.74
CA HIS A 26 -12.52 5.30 2.30
C HIS A 26 -13.91 5.87 1.95
N LYS A 27 -14.39 5.60 0.73
CA LYS A 27 -15.75 5.97 0.33
C LYS A 27 -16.84 5.25 1.14
N ALA A 28 -16.59 3.99 1.51
CA ALA A 28 -17.55 3.19 2.28
C ALA A 28 -17.48 3.45 3.80
N PHE A 29 -16.29 3.77 4.30
CA PHE A 29 -15.99 3.93 5.73
C PHE A 29 -15.09 5.16 5.95
N PRO A 30 -15.62 6.39 5.74
CA PRO A 30 -14.84 7.62 5.76
C PRO A 30 -14.21 7.93 7.13
N GLU A 31 -14.77 7.39 8.21
CA GLU A 31 -14.30 7.55 9.58
C GLU A 31 -13.16 6.60 9.97
N LYS A 32 -12.85 5.61 9.11
CA LYS A 32 -11.81 4.61 9.38
C LYS A 32 -10.48 5.05 8.82
N ASN A 33 -9.42 4.77 9.59
CA ASN A 33 -8.06 4.85 9.08
C ASN A 33 -7.75 3.61 8.25
N ILE A 34 -7.22 3.80 7.05
CA ILE A 34 -6.85 2.69 6.17
C ILE A 34 -5.35 2.46 6.29
N LYS A 35 -4.97 1.23 6.62
CA LYS A 35 -3.58 0.77 6.69
C LYS A 35 -3.37 -0.34 5.69
N ILE A 36 -2.12 -0.54 5.29
CA ILE A 36 -1.74 -1.58 4.35
C ILE A 36 -0.58 -2.35 4.95
N PHE A 37 -0.67 -3.67 4.88
CA PHE A 37 0.41 -4.58 5.22
C PHE A 37 0.67 -5.49 4.02
N CYS A 38 1.93 -5.58 3.63
CA CYS A 38 2.36 -6.48 2.57
C CYS A 38 3.76 -7.00 2.90
N PRO A 39 3.98 -8.33 2.93
CA PRO A 39 5.26 -8.92 3.30
C PRO A 39 6.33 -8.73 2.21
N PHE A 40 5.93 -8.62 0.95
CA PHE A 40 6.86 -8.48 -0.18
C PHE A 40 6.58 -7.22 -0.99
N ARG A 41 7.62 -6.44 -1.28
CA ARG A 41 7.56 -5.35 -2.25
C ARG A 41 8.60 -5.56 -3.33
N THR A 42 8.18 -5.53 -4.58
CA THR A 42 9.11 -5.61 -5.71
C THR A 42 9.44 -4.20 -6.22
N ARG A 43 10.73 -3.86 -6.24
CA ARG A 43 11.25 -2.58 -6.77
C ARG A 43 11.91 -2.72 -8.15
N SER A 44 12.22 -3.96 -8.54
CA SER A 44 12.87 -4.32 -9.81
C SER A 44 12.31 -5.66 -10.31
N PHE A 45 12.53 -5.95 -11.59
CA PHE A 45 12.37 -7.29 -12.15
C PHE A 45 13.53 -8.22 -11.78
N GLU A 46 14.62 -7.67 -11.23
CA GLU A 46 15.73 -8.45 -10.69
C GLU A 46 15.37 -9.04 -9.33
N ASP A 47 15.47 -10.36 -9.25
CA ASP A 47 15.32 -11.10 -7.99
C ASP A 47 16.69 -11.22 -7.31
N LEU A 48 16.84 -10.53 -6.18
CA LEU A 48 18.03 -10.60 -5.34
C LEU A 48 17.97 -11.76 -4.34
N ASN A 49 16.81 -12.43 -4.23
CA ASN A 49 16.53 -13.56 -3.33
C ASN A 49 16.92 -13.31 -1.86
N MET A 50 16.82 -12.05 -1.42
CA MET A 50 17.14 -11.60 -0.06
C MET A 50 16.11 -10.57 0.43
N LEU A 51 15.77 -10.62 1.72
CA LEU A 51 14.99 -9.55 2.36
C LEU A 51 15.88 -8.32 2.52
N VAL A 52 15.63 -7.28 1.70
CA VAL A 52 16.50 -6.10 1.65
C VAL A 52 16.25 -5.13 2.81
N LYS A 53 14.99 -4.78 3.08
CA LYS A 53 14.60 -3.79 4.10
C LYS A 53 13.10 -3.90 4.45
N ILE A 54 12.73 -3.51 5.66
CA ILE A 54 11.34 -3.29 6.08
C ILE A 54 11.03 -1.80 5.92
N GLU A 55 9.97 -1.48 5.17
CA GLU A 55 9.55 -0.09 4.93
C GLU A 55 8.28 0.26 5.70
N HIS A 56 8.28 1.46 6.28
CA HIS A 56 7.12 2.07 6.91
C HIS A 56 6.90 3.47 6.34
N GLY A 57 5.65 3.85 6.10
CA GLY A 57 5.32 5.20 5.66
C GLY A 57 3.95 5.28 5.00
N GLU A 58 3.71 6.37 4.30
CA GLU A 58 2.44 6.65 3.65
C GLU A 58 2.51 6.40 2.14
N MET A 59 1.43 5.84 1.60
CA MET A 59 1.23 5.74 0.16
C MET A 59 0.38 6.93 -0.29
N ILE A 60 0.92 7.74 -1.19
CA ILE A 60 0.30 9.01 -1.62
C ILE A 60 -0.23 8.86 -3.04
N LEU A 61 -1.44 9.35 -3.30
CA LEU A 61 -1.94 9.55 -4.65
C LEU A 61 -1.54 10.96 -5.12
N SER A 62 -0.66 11.05 -6.10
CA SER A 62 -0.26 12.35 -6.66
C SER A 62 -1.41 12.99 -7.46
N PRO A 63 -1.35 14.31 -7.72
CA PRO A 63 -2.31 14.99 -8.60
C PRO A 63 -2.38 14.42 -10.03
N TYR A 64 -1.37 13.67 -10.46
CA TYR A 64 -1.30 13.04 -11.78
C TYR A 64 -1.71 11.56 -11.77
N ASN A 65 -2.49 11.13 -10.76
CA ASN A 65 -2.91 9.74 -10.56
C ASN A 65 -1.75 8.73 -10.44
N LYS A 66 -0.56 9.21 -10.04
CA LYS A 66 0.59 8.33 -9.76
C LYS A 66 0.59 7.97 -8.28
N VAL A 67 0.71 6.67 -7.99
CA VAL A 67 0.93 6.19 -6.63
C VAL A 67 2.40 6.37 -6.28
N ILE A 68 2.66 7.03 -5.16
CA ILE A 68 3.98 7.23 -4.57
C ILE A 68 4.04 6.34 -3.33
N LEU A 69 5.05 5.45 -3.30
CA LEU A 69 5.28 4.52 -2.20
C LEU A 69 6.35 5.11 -1.25
N PRO A 70 6.35 4.75 0.04
CA PRO A 70 7.40 5.16 0.97
C PRO A 70 8.71 4.42 0.64
N ASP A 71 9.85 5.10 0.58
CA ASP A 71 11.14 4.52 0.16
C ASP A 71 12.15 4.31 1.29
#